data_AF-A0A7C5PXH3-F1
#
_entry.id   AF-A0A7C5PXH3-F1
#
_cell.length_a   1.000
_cell.length_b   1.000
_cell.length_c   1.000
_cell.angle_alpha   90.00
_cell.angle_beta   90.00
_cell.angle_gamma   90.00
#
_symmetry.space_group_name_H-M   'P 1'
#
loop_
_entity.id
_entity.type
_entity.pdbx_description
1 polymer ?
#
loop_
_entity_poly.entity_id
_entity_poly.type
_entity_poly.pdbx_seq_one_letter_code
_entity_poly.pdbx_strand_id
1 'polypeptide(L)'
;MKEVFSMWKNTRMIILVALTAAIYAAFLIVFKGGIPIIPGITEVRPANVFPPIFGLLFGPAGAWGAAIGNTIGDLFGGTLGAGSIFGFFGNFFLGFVPYKMWGALFNLVTKDDMAPTTNNARKIIAFEIVALVASAACAVIIAWYLDLVGIV
;
A
#
# COMPACT_ATOMS: atom_id res chain seq x y z
N MET A 1 -5.28 -11.05 10.82
CA MET A 1 -4.14 -10.56 11.63
C MET A 1 -3.07 -11.63 11.86
N LYS A 2 -3.40 -12.85 12.28
CA LYS A 2 -2.37 -13.92 12.43
C LYS A 2 -1.53 -14.12 11.15
N GLU A 3 -2.13 -13.98 9.97
CA GLU A 3 -1.43 -14.14 8.69
C GLU A 3 -0.30 -13.12 8.45
N VAL A 4 -0.40 -11.93 9.06
CA VAL A 4 0.61 -10.85 8.93
C VAL A 4 1.93 -11.26 9.57
N PHE A 5 1.87 -12.05 10.64
CA PHE A 5 3.04 -12.51 11.37
C PHE A 5 3.47 -13.92 10.95
N SER A 6 2.50 -14.82 10.68
CA SER A 6 2.82 -16.20 10.32
C SER A 6 3.47 -16.32 8.95
N MET A 7 3.25 -15.38 8.03
CA MET A 7 3.84 -15.41 6.70
C MET A 7 5.38 -15.38 6.71
N TRP A 8 6.00 -14.77 7.73
CA TRP A 8 7.46 -14.71 7.89
C TRP A 8 8.11 -16.06 8.15
N LYS A 9 7.33 -17.11 8.42
CA LYS A 9 7.82 -18.49 8.51
C LYS A 9 7.92 -19.17 7.14
N ASN A 10 7.41 -18.55 6.07
CA ASN A 10 7.37 -19.11 4.73
C ASN A 10 8.34 -18.37 3.81
N THR A 11 9.39 -19.06 3.35
CA THR A 11 10.42 -18.50 2.47
C THR A 11 9.86 -17.85 1.21
N ARG A 12 8.81 -18.41 0.60
CA ARG A 12 8.20 -17.83 -0.61
C ARG A 12 7.57 -16.47 -0.31
N MET A 13 6.93 -16.33 0.85
CA MET A 13 6.33 -15.05 1.25
C MET A 13 7.40 -14.00 1.53
N ILE A 14 8.50 -14.39 2.17
CA ILE A 14 9.65 -13.48 2.39
C ILE A 14 10.22 -12.98 1.06
N ILE A 15 10.38 -13.88 0.07
CA ILE A 15 10.83 -13.50 -1.27
C ILE A 15 9.83 -12.53 -1.92
N LEU A 16 8.53 -12.76 -1.79
CA LEU A 16 7.50 -11.86 -2.31
C LEU A 16 7.57 -10.47 -1.66
N VAL A 17 7.83 -10.38 -0.35
CA VAL A 17 8.07 -9.10 0.34
C VAL A 17 9.23 -8.36 -0.30
N ALA A 18 10.38 -9.05 -0.48
CA ALA A 18 11.57 -8.44 -1.06
C ALA A 18 11.33 -7.95 -2.50
N LEU A 19 10.67 -8.76 -3.33
CA LEU A 19 10.36 -8.41 -4.72
C LEU A 19 9.41 -7.21 -4.80
N THR A 20 8.31 -7.24 -4.05
CA THR A 20 7.32 -6.16 -4.05
C THR A 20 7.89 -4.86 -3.47
N ALA A 21 8.71 -4.94 -2.42
CA ALA A 21 9.43 -3.79 -1.89
C ALA A 21 10.41 -3.20 -2.90
N ALA A 22 11.21 -4.04 -3.58
CA ALA A 22 12.19 -3.59 -4.56
C ALA A 22 11.52 -2.90 -5.76
N ILE A 23 10.45 -3.49 -6.30
CA ILE A 23 9.71 -2.89 -7.42
C ILE A 23 9.08 -1.56 -6.99
N TYR A 24 8.40 -1.53 -5.86
CA TYR A 24 7.75 -0.32 -5.38
C TYR A 24 8.77 0.81 -5.10
N ALA A 25 9.87 0.49 -4.42
CA ALA A 25 10.95 1.42 -4.14
C ALA A 25 11.61 1.96 -5.42
N ALA A 26 11.91 1.09 -6.39
CA ALA A 26 12.54 1.51 -7.65
C ALA A 26 11.68 2.54 -8.40
N PHE A 27 10.38 2.30 -8.51
CA PHE A 27 9.45 3.26 -9.12
C PHE A 27 9.31 4.52 -8.28
N LEU A 28 9.27 4.40 -6.95
CA LEU A 28 9.24 5.57 -6.08
C LEU A 28 10.45 6.46 -6.24
N ILE A 29 11.64 5.89 -6.45
CA ILE A 29 12.89 6.64 -6.64
C ILE A 29 12.89 7.31 -8.02
N VAL A 30 12.53 6.58 -9.08
CA VAL A 30 12.53 7.11 -10.46
C VAL A 30 11.51 8.23 -10.65
N PHE A 31 10.35 8.10 -10.01
CA PHE A 31 9.25 9.07 -10.13
C PHE A 31 9.16 10.02 -8.92
N LYS A 32 10.18 10.06 -8.05
CA LYS A 32 10.28 11.00 -6.92
C LYS A 32 10.45 12.42 -7.45
N GLY A 33 9.77 13.40 -6.86
CA GLY A 33 9.89 14.80 -7.26
C GLY A 33 9.07 15.17 -8.50
N GLY A 34 7.97 14.44 -8.73
CA GLY A 34 7.01 14.71 -9.82
C GLY A 34 6.20 15.99 -9.58
N ILE A 35 4.89 15.84 -9.38
CA ILE A 35 3.99 16.99 -9.16
C ILE A 35 3.74 17.14 -7.65
N PRO A 36 4.39 18.09 -6.96
CA PRO A 36 4.13 18.32 -5.54
C PRO A 36 2.71 18.86 -5.34
N ILE A 37 1.94 18.25 -4.43
CA ILE A 37 0.62 18.74 -4.03
C ILE A 37 0.79 19.67 -2.82
N ILE A 38 1.56 19.22 -1.83
CA ILE A 38 1.95 20.00 -0.66
C ILE A 38 3.48 19.94 -0.57
N PRO A 39 4.19 21.05 -0.82
CA PRO A 39 5.65 21.08 -0.81
C PRO A 39 6.21 20.50 0.51
N GLY A 40 7.12 19.55 0.40
CA GLY A 40 7.75 18.89 1.56
C GLY A 40 6.88 17.87 2.30
N ILE A 41 5.60 17.70 1.94
CA ILE A 41 4.67 16.78 2.62
C ILE A 41 4.17 15.69 1.68
N THR A 42 3.61 16.04 0.51
CA THR A 42 3.06 15.04 -0.42
C THR A 42 3.10 15.47 -1.87
N GLU A 43 3.33 14.50 -2.73
CA GLU A 43 3.41 14.65 -4.18
C GLU A 43 2.55 13.58 -4.86
N VAL A 44 2.21 13.81 -6.13
CA VAL A 44 1.60 12.77 -6.97
C VAL A 44 2.66 11.69 -7.20
N ARG A 45 2.41 10.49 -6.68
CA ARG A 45 3.32 9.33 -6.76
C ARG A 45 2.72 8.26 -7.67
N PRO A 46 3.09 8.19 -8.97
CA PRO A 46 2.61 7.15 -9.87
C PRO A 46 2.82 5.74 -9.31
N ALA A 47 3.88 5.53 -8.53
CA ALA A 47 4.17 4.24 -7.89
C ALA A 47 3.09 3.76 -6.88
N ASN A 48 2.22 4.64 -6.37
CA ASN A 48 1.16 4.24 -5.43
C ASN A 48 0.08 3.33 -6.04
N VAL A 49 0.14 3.08 -7.35
CA VAL A 49 -0.61 1.99 -8.01
C VAL A 49 -0.20 0.60 -7.51
N PHE A 50 1.05 0.42 -7.08
CA PHE A 50 1.60 -0.89 -6.74
C PHE A 50 1.05 -1.47 -5.43
N PRO A 51 1.00 -0.73 -4.30
CA PRO A 51 0.58 -1.31 -3.03
C PRO A 51 -0.79 -2.00 -3.06
N PRO A 52 -1.87 -1.42 -3.63
CA PRO A 52 -3.15 -2.11 -3.69
C PRO A 52 -3.11 -3.39 -4.53
N ILE A 53 -2.39 -3.37 -5.65
CA ILE A 53 -2.23 -4.52 -6.54
C ILE A 53 -1.43 -5.63 -5.85
N PHE A 54 -0.30 -5.30 -5.22
CA PHE A 54 0.53 -6.26 -4.50
C PHE A 54 -0.21 -6.86 -3.32
N GLY A 55 -1.03 -6.07 -2.62
CA GLY A 55 -1.95 -6.55 -1.61
C GLY A 55 -2.91 -7.61 -2.12
N LEU A 56 -3.59 -7.34 -3.24
CA LEU A 56 -4.54 -8.28 -3.85
C LEU A 56 -3.87 -9.56 -4.37
N LEU A 57 -2.68 -9.46 -4.96
CA LEU A 57 -1.99 -10.59 -5.57
C LEU A 57 -1.22 -11.44 -4.56
N PHE A 58 -0.56 -10.81 -3.59
CA PHE A 58 0.41 -11.47 -2.69
C PHE A 58 0.02 -11.37 -1.21
N GLY A 59 -1.14 -10.79 -0.91
CA GLY A 59 -1.69 -10.71 0.43
C GLY A 59 -0.77 -9.97 1.40
N PRO A 60 -0.51 -10.50 2.61
CA PRO A 60 0.34 -9.86 3.59
C PRO A 60 1.76 -9.58 3.10
N ALA A 61 2.30 -10.39 2.19
CA ALA A 61 3.63 -10.16 1.63
C ALA A 61 3.68 -8.86 0.82
N GLY A 62 2.65 -8.60 0.01
CA GLY A 62 2.53 -7.35 -0.74
C GLY A 62 2.34 -6.13 0.16
N ALA A 63 1.61 -6.28 1.28
CA ALA A 63 1.43 -5.22 2.27
C ALA A 63 2.75 -4.85 2.98
N TRP A 64 3.52 -5.84 3.42
CA TRP A 64 4.86 -5.59 3.98
C TRP A 64 5.82 -5.03 2.93
N GLY A 65 5.72 -5.51 1.68
CA GLY A 65 6.46 -4.98 0.56
C GLY A 65 6.20 -3.49 0.32
N ALA A 66 4.94 -3.07 0.38
CA ALA A 66 4.56 -1.66 0.27
C ALA A 66 5.15 -0.81 1.41
N ALA A 67 5.07 -1.28 2.66
CA ALA A 67 5.61 -0.59 3.82
C ALA A 67 7.12 -0.39 3.71
N ILE A 68 7.86 -1.48 3.45
CA ILE A 68 9.33 -1.47 3.32
C ILE A 68 9.75 -0.67 2.08
N GLY A 69 9.08 -0.88 0.95
CA GLY A 69 9.37 -0.18 -0.30
C GLY A 69 9.18 1.33 -0.17
N ASN A 70 8.14 1.79 0.56
CA ASN A 70 7.98 3.20 0.87
C ASN A 70 9.16 3.75 1.66
N THR A 71 9.58 3.06 2.72
CA THR A 71 10.71 3.51 3.55
C THR A 71 12.02 3.55 2.78
N ILE A 72 12.26 2.60 1.88
CA ILE A 72 13.42 2.64 0.96
C ILE A 72 13.29 3.86 0.03
N GLY A 73 12.11 4.09 -0.55
CA GLY A 73 11.86 5.28 -1.38
C GLY A 73 12.06 6.60 -0.63
N ASP A 74 11.72 6.65 0.66
CA ASP A 74 11.95 7.81 1.54
C ASP A 74 13.44 8.03 1.82
N LEU A 75 14.17 6.95 2.11
CA LEU A 75 15.62 6.97 2.32
C LEU A 75 16.36 7.51 1.09
N PHE A 76 16.11 6.93 -0.09
CA PHE A 76 16.81 7.30 -1.33
C PHE A 76 16.31 8.60 -1.95
N GLY A 77 15.07 8.99 -1.67
CA GLY A 77 14.50 10.24 -2.14
C GLY A 77 14.71 11.43 -1.20
N GLY A 78 15.52 11.28 -0.15
CA GLY A 78 15.89 12.39 0.75
C GLY A 78 14.77 12.92 1.64
N THR A 79 13.66 12.18 1.79
CA THR A 79 12.50 12.57 2.62
C THR A 79 12.38 11.72 3.89
N LEU A 80 13.45 11.01 4.26
CA LEU A 80 13.46 10.20 5.47
C LEU A 80 13.39 11.11 6.69
N GLY A 81 12.32 10.98 7.47
CA GLY A 81 12.10 11.79 8.66
C GLY A 81 11.11 11.13 9.62
N ALA A 82 10.66 11.90 10.60
CA ALA A 82 9.71 11.42 11.59
C ALA A 82 8.40 10.90 10.94
N GLY A 83 7.98 11.52 9.83
CA GLY A 83 6.85 11.08 9.01
C GLY A 83 7.02 9.71 8.35
N SER A 84 8.25 9.22 8.13
CA SER A 84 8.49 7.92 7.47
C SER A 84 8.09 6.73 8.33
N ILE A 85 8.05 6.88 9.66
CA ILE A 85 7.55 5.84 10.58
C ILE A 85 6.07 5.60 10.33
N PHE A 86 5.29 6.66 10.18
CA PHE A 86 3.85 6.56 9.96
C PHE A 86 3.51 6.34 8.48
N GLY A 87 4.38 6.81 7.58
CA GLY A 87 4.39 6.40 6.18
C GLY A 87 4.57 4.88 6.03
N PHE A 88 5.40 4.24 6.86
CA PHE A 88 5.54 2.78 6.87
C PHE A 88 4.21 2.09 7.18
N PHE A 89 3.56 2.48 8.28
CA PHE A 89 2.27 1.89 8.67
C PHE A 89 1.17 2.24 7.67
N GLY A 90 1.09 3.48 7.21
CA GLY A 90 0.13 3.92 6.19
C GLY A 90 0.24 3.07 4.91
N ASN A 91 1.47 2.86 4.41
CA ASN A 91 1.70 2.04 3.23
C ASN A 91 1.46 0.54 3.47
N PHE A 92 1.71 0.04 4.70
CA PHE A 92 1.28 -1.30 5.08
C PHE A 92 -0.24 -1.46 4.89
N PHE A 93 -1.04 -0.53 5.42
CA PHE A 93 -2.49 -0.57 5.28
C PHE A 93 -2.96 -0.30 3.84
N LEU A 94 -2.24 0.51 3.08
CA LEU A 94 -2.51 0.72 1.65
C LEU A 94 -2.48 -0.60 0.86
N GLY A 95 -1.59 -1.54 1.21
CA GLY A 95 -1.58 -2.89 0.63
C GLY A 95 -2.45 -3.91 1.39
N PHE A 96 -2.60 -3.79 2.70
CA PHE A 96 -3.32 -4.78 3.50
C PHE A 96 -4.84 -4.67 3.42
N VAL A 97 -5.37 -3.45 3.31
CA VAL A 97 -6.82 -3.20 3.19
C VAL A 97 -7.38 -3.89 1.94
N PRO A 98 -6.75 -3.79 0.75
CA PRO A 98 -7.23 -4.49 -0.43
C PRO A 98 -7.28 -6.00 -0.30
N TYR A 99 -6.23 -6.60 0.26
CA TYR A 99 -6.20 -8.03 0.57
C TYR A 99 -7.40 -8.46 1.44
N LYS A 100 -7.75 -7.66 2.46
CA LYS A 100 -8.84 -8.01 3.39
C LYS A 100 -10.23 -7.71 2.86
N MET A 101 -10.38 -6.62 2.10
CA MET A 101 -11.69 -6.15 1.68
C MET A 101 -12.20 -6.81 0.40
N TRP A 102 -11.32 -7.35 -0.45
CA TRP A 102 -11.69 -7.87 -1.77
C TRP A 102 -12.92 -8.77 -1.75
N GLY A 103 -12.96 -9.78 -0.88
CA GLY A 103 -14.09 -10.72 -0.75
C GLY A 103 -15.18 -10.30 0.25
N ALA A 104 -15.08 -9.10 0.84
CA ALA A 104 -16.01 -8.61 1.86
C ALA A 104 -16.95 -7.50 1.34
N LEU A 105 -16.78 -7.05 0.10
CA LEU A 105 -17.55 -5.95 -0.49
C LEU A 105 -18.90 -6.41 -1.04
N PHE A 106 -19.94 -6.47 -0.19
CA PHE A 106 -21.36 -6.52 -0.59
C PHE A 106 -21.70 -7.45 -1.78
N ASN A 107 -21.07 -8.63 -1.88
CA ASN A 107 -21.19 -9.57 -3.01
C ASN A 107 -20.80 -9.02 -4.39
N LEU A 108 -20.04 -7.93 -4.47
CA LEU A 108 -19.41 -7.45 -5.72
C LEU A 108 -18.35 -8.44 -6.20
N VAL A 109 -17.63 -9.05 -5.27
CA VAL A 109 -16.76 -10.21 -5.50
C VAL A 109 -17.38 -11.38 -4.74
N THR A 110 -17.74 -12.43 -5.46
CA THR A 110 -18.34 -13.63 -4.86
C THR A 110 -17.26 -14.58 -4.40
N LYS A 111 -17.57 -15.44 -3.42
CA LYS A 111 -16.64 -16.48 -2.95
C LYS A 111 -16.27 -17.47 -4.06
N ASP A 112 -17.17 -17.66 -5.03
CA ASP A 112 -16.97 -18.55 -6.18
C ASP A 112 -15.97 -17.97 -7.19
N ASP A 113 -15.77 -16.64 -7.20
CA ASP A 113 -14.85 -15.95 -8.10
C ASP A 113 -14.05 -14.85 -7.38
N MET A 114 -13.13 -15.29 -6.52
CA MET A 114 -12.21 -14.43 -5.76
C MET A 114 -11.00 -13.95 -6.57
N ALA A 115 -10.89 -14.31 -7.85
CA ALA A 115 -9.74 -13.91 -8.65
C ALA A 115 -9.64 -12.37 -8.73
N PRO A 116 -8.47 -11.77 -8.46
CA PRO A 116 -8.27 -10.32 -8.50
C PRO A 116 -8.13 -9.83 -9.95
N THR A 117 -9.22 -9.97 -10.71
CA THR A 117 -9.32 -9.58 -12.12
C THR A 117 -10.30 -8.42 -12.26
N THR A 118 -10.11 -7.60 -13.29
CA THR A 118 -11.03 -6.51 -13.66
C THR A 118 -11.84 -6.89 -14.91
N ASN A 119 -12.31 -8.14 -14.96
CA ASN A 119 -12.97 -8.71 -16.13
C ASN A 119 -14.46 -8.36 -16.26
N ASN A 120 -15.05 -7.74 -15.24
CA ASN A 120 -16.44 -7.32 -15.24
C ASN A 120 -16.65 -6.05 -14.40
N ALA A 121 -17.77 -5.37 -14.65
CA ALA A 121 -18.09 -4.10 -14.00
C ALA A 121 -18.14 -4.20 -12.47
N ARG A 122 -18.61 -5.32 -11.90
CA ARG A 122 -18.69 -5.49 -10.44
C ARG A 122 -17.30 -5.52 -9.81
N LYS A 123 -16.35 -6.25 -10.42
CA LYS A 123 -14.98 -6.31 -9.94
C LYS A 123 -14.21 -5.01 -10.15
N ILE A 124 -14.52 -4.26 -11.22
CA ILE A 124 -13.99 -2.90 -11.39
C ILE A 124 -14.47 -2.00 -10.26
N ILE A 125 -15.78 -1.96 -9.99
CA ILE A 125 -16.36 -1.17 -8.90
C ILE A 125 -15.77 -1.61 -7.55
N ALA A 126 -15.61 -2.92 -7.33
CA ALA A 126 -14.98 -3.44 -6.12
C ALA A 126 -13.54 -2.94 -5.95
N PHE A 127 -12.75 -2.94 -7.02
CA PHE A 127 -11.39 -2.43 -7.02
C PHE A 127 -11.33 -0.95 -6.68
N GLU A 128 -12.17 -0.12 -7.28
CA GLU A 128 -12.23 1.31 -6.99
C GLU A 128 -12.61 1.58 -5.52
N ILE A 129 -13.62 0.90 -4.98
CA ILE A 129 -14.02 1.05 -3.58
C ILE A 129 -12.88 0.64 -2.65
N VAL A 130 -12.26 -0.51 -2.91
CA VAL A 130 -11.13 -1.00 -2.12
C VAL A 130 -9.94 -0.04 -2.18
N ALA A 131 -9.58 0.44 -3.36
CA ALA A 131 -8.45 1.35 -3.56
C ALA A 131 -8.69 2.69 -2.86
N LEU A 132 -9.92 3.22 -2.91
CA LEU A 132 -10.31 4.43 -2.21
C LEU A 132 -10.21 4.26 -0.70
N VAL A 133 -10.75 3.16 -0.15
CA VAL A 133 -10.70 2.90 1.30
C VAL A 133 -9.27 2.67 1.77
N ALA A 134 -8.45 1.96 1.00
CA ALA A 134 -7.04 1.75 1.29
C ALA A 134 -6.26 3.08 1.30
N SER A 135 -6.52 3.94 0.32
CA SER A 135 -5.92 5.28 0.22
C SER A 135 -6.32 6.17 1.39
N ALA A 136 -7.62 6.18 1.74
CA ALA A 136 -8.13 6.91 2.89
C ALA A 136 -7.52 6.41 4.21
N ALA A 137 -7.42 5.10 4.41
CA ALA A 137 -6.79 4.51 5.59
C ALA A 137 -5.31 4.94 5.71
N CYS A 138 -4.56 4.86 4.61
CA CYS A 138 -3.18 5.34 4.55
C CYS A 138 -3.08 6.83 4.92
N ALA A 139 -3.91 7.66 4.29
CA ALA A 139 -3.93 9.10 4.52
C ALA A 139 -4.27 9.46 5.97
N VAL A 140 -5.29 8.82 6.57
CA VAL A 140 -5.69 9.07 7.97
C VAL A 140 -4.57 8.69 8.94
N ILE A 141 -3.88 7.56 8.72
CA ILE A 141 -2.75 7.14 9.57
C ILE A 141 -1.63 8.17 9.55
N ILE A 142 -1.30 8.69 8.36
CA ILE A 142 -0.23 9.69 8.21
C ILE A 142 -0.69 11.04 8.79
N ALA A 143 -1.91 11.49 8.47
CA ALA A 143 -2.44 12.78 8.91
C ALA A 143 -2.57 12.85 10.43
N TRP A 144 -3.10 11.81 11.07
CA TRP A 144 -3.20 11.72 12.53
C TRP A 144 -1.84 11.88 13.20
N TYR A 145 -0.79 11.30 12.62
CA TYR A 145 0.56 11.49 13.16
C TYR A 145 1.07 12.91 12.99
N LEU A 146 0.91 13.49 11.80
CA LEU A 146 1.39 14.85 11.53
C LEU A 146 0.75 15.87 12.49
N ASP A 147 -0.54 15.68 12.80
CA ASP A 147 -1.27 16.43 13.83
C ASP A 147 -0.68 16.20 15.24
N LEU A 148 -0.42 14.95 15.63
CA LEU A 148 0.21 14.62 16.92
C LEU A 148 1.60 15.26 17.12
N VAL A 149 2.37 15.46 16.05
CA VAL A 149 3.69 16.10 16.13
C VAL A 149 3.66 17.61 15.84
N GLY A 150 2.47 18.20 15.65
CA GLY A 150 2.28 19.63 15.42
C GLY A 150 2.88 20.14 14.10
N ILE A 151 2.99 19.27 13.09
CA ILE A 151 3.43 19.64 11.74
C ILE A 151 2.25 20.16 10.91
N VAL A 152 1.02 19.79 11.27
CA VAL A 152 -0.25 20.25 10.68
C VAL A 152 -1.17 20.72 11.80
#